data_AF-G9YSF1-F1
#
_entry.id   AF-G9YSF1-F1
#
_cell.length_a   1.000
_cell.length_b   1.000
_cell.length_c   1.000
_cell.angle_alpha   90.00
_cell.angle_beta   90.00
_cell.angle_gamma   90.00
#
_symmetry.space_group_name_H-M   'P 1'
#
loop_
_entity.id
_entity.type
_entity.pdbx_description
1 polymer ?
#
loop_
_entity_poly.entity_id
_entity_poly.type
_entity_poly.pdbx_seq_one_letter_code
_entity_poly.pdbx_strand_id
1 'polypeptide(L)'
;MGCAAPGPTGIRRSLSGPMQGRAGQGAAPLSASPRPAGPGAAHQSKEENQMKVALFGAGGIGLYGLPGEHPEGELAELLGGETEMARIDRRLKLVTRRDGEAERLTIRYALHRLGHEPEPIAGECAVVAVGAEGCLLDMGRHDLAAAARYIRPV
;
A
#
# COMPACT_ATOMS: atom_id res chain seq x y z
N MET A 1 -24.14 -14.65 -43.44
CA MET A 1 -25.51 -14.99 -43.01
C MET A 1 -25.41 -16.25 -42.17
N GLY A 2 -25.68 -16.15 -40.87
CA GLY A 2 -25.45 -17.23 -39.91
C GLY A 2 -25.71 -16.72 -38.50
N CYS A 3 -26.99 -16.57 -38.17
CA CYS A 3 -27.47 -16.22 -36.83
C CYS A 3 -27.72 -17.53 -36.04
N ALA A 4 -27.30 -17.59 -34.78
CA ALA A 4 -27.87 -18.52 -33.80
C ALA A 4 -27.67 -17.98 -32.37
N ALA A 5 -28.77 -17.59 -31.74
CA ALA A 5 -28.86 -17.21 -30.33
C ALA A 5 -29.27 -18.42 -29.48
N PRO A 6 -28.81 -18.55 -28.22
CA PRO A 6 -29.36 -19.52 -27.27
C PRO A 6 -30.46 -18.89 -26.40
N GLY A 7 -31.62 -19.56 -26.33
CA GLY A 7 -32.71 -19.23 -25.40
C GLY A 7 -32.52 -19.89 -24.01
N PRO A 8 -33.18 -19.38 -22.95
CA PRO A 8 -33.14 -19.97 -21.62
C PRO A 8 -34.36 -20.88 -21.37
N THR A 9 -34.14 -22.07 -20.80
CA THR A 9 -35.22 -22.91 -20.29
C THR A 9 -34.85 -23.52 -18.94
N GLY A 10 -35.78 -23.45 -17.98
CA GLY A 10 -36.01 -24.58 -17.07
C GLY A 10 -35.74 -24.36 -15.59
N ILE A 11 -36.71 -23.75 -14.91
CA ILE A 11 -36.93 -23.83 -13.47
C ILE A 11 -37.30 -25.26 -13.08
N ARG A 12 -36.69 -25.83 -12.03
CA ARG A 12 -37.27 -26.97 -11.28
C ARG A 12 -37.29 -26.70 -9.78
N ARG A 13 -38.53 -26.66 -9.27
CA ARG A 13 -38.93 -26.78 -7.87
C ARG A 13 -38.50 -28.14 -7.30
N SER A 14 -38.28 -28.20 -6.00
CA SER A 14 -38.48 -29.42 -5.20
C SER A 14 -39.16 -29.06 -3.89
N LEU A 15 -40.34 -29.64 -3.71
CA LEU A 15 -41.19 -29.61 -2.53
C LEU A 15 -41.02 -30.95 -1.81
N SER A 16 -40.87 -30.91 -0.49
CA SER A 16 -41.09 -32.06 0.39
C SER A 16 -41.40 -31.55 1.80
N GLY A 17 -42.66 -31.70 2.25
CA GLY A 17 -43.07 -31.64 3.67
C GLY A 17 -43.00 -33.02 4.33
N PRO A 18 -43.72 -33.32 5.44
CA PRO A 18 -44.56 -32.48 6.31
C PRO A 18 -44.32 -32.64 7.84
N MET A 19 -45.19 -31.99 8.62
CA MET A 19 -45.34 -31.84 10.09
C MET A 19 -45.17 -33.09 11.00
N GLN A 20 -44.73 -32.86 12.26
CA GLN A 20 -45.49 -33.10 13.51
C GLN A 20 -44.64 -32.82 14.76
N GLY A 21 -45.21 -32.23 15.83
CA GLY A 21 -44.66 -32.40 17.18
C GLY A 21 -44.84 -31.28 18.22
N ARG A 22 -46.03 -31.21 18.83
CA ARG A 22 -46.33 -30.90 20.25
C ARG A 22 -45.96 -29.55 20.89
N ALA A 23 -47.03 -28.89 21.35
CA ALA A 23 -47.01 -27.88 22.41
C ALA A 23 -46.70 -28.49 23.79
N GLY A 24 -45.89 -27.77 24.57
CA GLY A 24 -45.71 -27.96 26.01
C GLY A 24 -45.42 -26.59 26.63
N GLN A 25 -46.38 -26.07 27.39
CA GLN A 25 -46.26 -24.84 28.17
C GLN A 25 -45.41 -25.10 29.42
N GLY A 26 -44.49 -24.20 29.73
CA GLY A 26 -43.72 -24.21 30.98
C GLY A 26 -43.01 -22.87 31.21
N ALA A 27 -43.56 -22.12 32.17
CA ALA A 27 -42.99 -21.04 33.00
C ALA A 27 -41.82 -20.15 32.49
N ALA A 28 -42.04 -18.84 32.56
CA ALA A 28 -41.03 -17.77 32.44
C ALA A 28 -40.18 -17.60 33.72
N PRO A 29 -39.24 -16.63 33.79
CA PRO A 29 -38.12 -16.31 32.90
C PRO A 29 -36.79 -16.42 33.68
N LEU A 30 -35.62 -16.21 33.06
CA LEU A 30 -34.46 -15.50 33.64
C LEU A 30 -33.25 -15.64 32.70
N SER A 31 -32.49 -14.54 32.60
CA SER A 31 -31.13 -14.44 32.08
C SER A 31 -30.97 -14.43 30.56
N ALA A 32 -31.17 -13.23 30.01
CA ALA A 32 -30.45 -12.77 28.84
C ALA A 32 -28.94 -12.88 29.06
N SER A 33 -28.25 -13.60 28.17
CA SER A 33 -26.82 -13.42 27.92
C SER A 33 -26.56 -13.82 26.48
N PRO A 34 -26.56 -12.87 25.53
CA PRO A 34 -25.96 -13.15 24.23
C PRO A 34 -24.46 -13.34 24.46
N ARG A 35 -23.96 -14.54 24.17
CA ARG A 35 -22.55 -14.74 23.85
C ARG A 35 -22.35 -14.27 22.41
N PRO A 36 -21.36 -13.41 22.16
CA PRO A 36 -20.78 -13.40 20.83
C PRO A 36 -19.26 -13.52 20.87
N ALA A 37 -18.80 -14.10 19.75
CA ALA A 37 -17.51 -13.93 19.10
C ALA A 37 -16.27 -14.52 19.79
N GLY A 38 -15.57 -15.34 19.01
CA GLY A 38 -14.29 -15.97 19.36
C GLY A 38 -13.14 -14.98 19.52
N PRO A 39 -11.87 -15.46 19.50
CA PRO A 39 -10.70 -14.63 19.68
C PRO A 39 -10.52 -13.72 18.45
N GLY A 40 -11.24 -12.61 18.43
CA GLY A 40 -11.07 -11.53 17.47
C GLY A 40 -9.79 -10.78 17.81
N ALA A 41 -8.77 -11.02 16.99
CA ALA A 41 -7.65 -10.14 16.69
C ALA A 41 -7.56 -8.85 17.53
N ALA A 42 -6.89 -8.91 18.68
CA ALA A 42 -6.31 -7.74 19.32
C ALA A 42 -4.82 -7.65 18.97
N HIS A 43 -4.55 -7.44 17.69
CA HIS A 43 -3.25 -6.96 17.20
C HIS A 43 -3.51 -5.84 16.19
N GLN A 44 -4.11 -4.75 16.65
CA GLN A 44 -4.27 -3.53 15.85
C GLN A 44 -4.11 -2.35 16.79
N SER A 45 -2.89 -2.05 17.25
CA SER A 45 -2.53 -0.78 17.92
C SER A 45 -1.01 -0.70 18.16
N LYS A 46 -0.18 -0.78 17.11
CA LYS A 46 1.19 -0.23 17.13
C LYS A 46 1.73 0.03 15.72
N GLU A 47 0.88 0.54 14.85
CA GLU A 47 1.26 1.03 13.51
C GLU A 47 0.66 2.44 13.32
N GLU A 48 0.59 3.24 14.38
CA GLU A 48 -0.10 4.54 14.34
C GLU A 48 0.86 5.72 14.11
N ASN A 49 2.18 5.49 14.07
CA ASN A 49 3.14 6.58 13.86
C ASN A 49 4.16 6.33 12.75
N GLN A 50 4.00 5.27 11.95
CA GLN A 50 4.94 5.00 10.87
C GLN A 50 4.59 5.79 9.60
N MET A 51 5.49 6.67 9.16
CA MET A 51 5.44 7.36 7.89
C MET A 51 5.74 6.40 6.75
N LYS A 52 4.90 6.37 5.71
CA LYS A 52 5.13 5.55 4.52
C LYS A 52 5.89 6.31 3.45
N VAL A 53 6.88 5.65 2.85
CA VAL A 53 7.69 6.14 1.73
C VAL A 53 7.73 5.10 0.62
N ALA A 54 7.97 5.52 -0.61
CA ALA A 54 8.12 4.58 -1.73
C ALA A 54 9.61 4.26 -1.92
N LEU A 55 10.01 3.00 -1.72
CA LEU A 55 11.38 2.55 -1.99
C LEU A 55 11.46 1.89 -3.37
N PHE A 56 12.52 2.23 -4.09
CA PHE A 56 12.89 1.70 -5.39
C PHE A 56 14.24 1.01 -5.22
N GLY A 57 14.22 -0.31 -5.08
CA GLY A 57 15.41 -1.09 -4.72
C GLY A 57 15.55 -2.38 -5.54
N ALA A 58 16.47 -3.25 -5.12
CA ALA A 58 16.71 -4.52 -5.79
C ALA A 58 15.49 -5.46 -5.81
N GLY A 59 14.59 -5.31 -4.84
CA GLY A 59 13.35 -6.10 -4.73
C GLY A 59 12.16 -5.55 -5.51
N GLY A 60 12.31 -4.43 -6.22
CA GLY A 60 11.23 -3.74 -6.93
C GLY A 60 10.77 -2.46 -6.22
N ILE A 61 9.50 -2.09 -6.46
CA ILE A 61 8.90 -0.86 -5.95
C ILE A 61 7.86 -1.20 -4.88
N GLY A 62 7.97 -0.60 -3.70
CA GLY A 62 7.05 -0.85 -2.58
C GLY A 62 6.89 0.33 -1.63
N LEU A 63 5.84 0.27 -0.79
CA LEU A 63 5.69 1.20 0.33
C LEU A 63 6.39 0.62 1.57
N TYR A 64 7.23 1.43 2.19
CA TYR A 64 7.99 1.09 3.38
C TYR A 64 7.61 2.03 4.53
N GLY A 65 7.38 1.47 5.71
CA GLY A 65 7.06 2.22 6.92
C GLY A 65 8.34 2.62 7.67
N LEU A 66 8.43 3.90 8.00
CA LEU A 66 9.51 4.52 8.76
C LEU A 66 8.95 5.03 10.10
N PRO A 67 9.61 4.82 11.25
CA PRO A 67 9.13 5.29 12.56
C PRO A 67 8.81 6.78 12.64
N GLY A 68 9.39 7.62 11.77
CA GLY A 68 8.97 9.00 11.55
C GLY A 68 9.40 9.98 12.64
N GLU A 69 10.22 9.56 13.60
CA GLU A 69 10.79 10.46 14.62
C GLU A 69 11.92 11.31 14.01
N HIS A 70 12.75 10.67 13.17
CA HIS A 70 13.84 11.32 12.44
C HIS A 70 13.87 10.81 10.99
N PRO A 71 12.91 11.24 10.15
CA PRO A 71 12.72 10.65 8.83
C PRO A 71 13.95 10.79 7.93
N GLU A 72 14.73 11.87 8.03
CA GLU A 72 15.96 12.04 7.26
C GLU A 72 17.04 11.02 7.66
N GLY A 73 17.21 10.77 8.97
CA GLY A 73 18.17 9.79 9.47
C GLY A 73 17.75 8.36 9.13
N GLU A 74 16.46 8.06 9.24
CA GLU A 74 15.89 6.76 8.87
C GLU A 74 15.99 6.51 7.36
N LEU A 75 15.81 7.53 6.51
CA LEU A 75 16.03 7.43 5.07
C LEU A 75 17.49 7.18 4.73
N ALA A 76 18.41 7.83 5.46
CA ALA A 76 19.85 7.59 5.32
C ALA A 76 20.22 6.14 5.67
N GLU A 77 19.71 5.63 6.78
CA GLU A 77 19.89 4.22 7.15
C GLU A 77 19.26 3.27 6.14
N LEU A 78 18.04 3.56 5.66
CA LEU A 78 17.32 2.74 4.68
C LEU A 78 18.08 2.63 3.35
N LEU A 79 18.67 3.74 2.89
CA LEU A 79 19.44 3.79 1.64
C LEU A 79 20.92 3.41 1.83
N GLY A 80 21.35 3.17 3.08
CA GLY A 80 22.68 2.68 3.42
C GLY A 80 23.77 3.76 3.42
N GLY A 81 23.45 5.02 3.67
CA GLY A 81 24.43 6.10 3.72
C GLY A 81 23.83 7.50 3.74
N GLU A 82 24.65 8.53 3.52
CA GLU A 82 24.15 9.90 3.42
C GLU A 82 23.19 10.06 2.23
N THR A 83 22.09 10.77 2.45
CA THR A 83 21.08 10.98 1.42
C THR A 83 20.97 12.43 0.99
N GLU A 84 20.67 12.62 -0.29
CA GLU A 84 20.33 13.91 -0.88
C GLU A 84 18.85 13.92 -1.28
N MET A 85 18.17 15.05 -1.08
CA MET A 85 16.76 15.22 -1.46
C MET A 85 16.60 16.20 -2.62
N ALA A 86 16.10 15.71 -3.75
CA ALA A 86 15.82 16.51 -4.94
C ALA A 86 14.30 16.62 -5.18
N ARG A 87 13.83 17.80 -5.60
CA ARG A 87 12.40 17.99 -5.90
C ARG A 87 12.05 17.39 -7.27
N ILE A 88 11.08 16.47 -7.30
CA ILE A 88 10.55 15.88 -8.54
C ILE A 88 9.36 16.69 -9.05
N ASP A 89 8.39 16.93 -8.18
CA ASP A 89 7.14 17.63 -8.47
C ASP A 89 6.69 18.48 -7.26
N ARG A 90 5.48 19.04 -7.30
CA ARG A 90 4.91 19.85 -6.22
C ARG A 90 4.83 19.07 -4.91
N ARG A 91 4.42 17.80 -4.96
CA ARG A 91 4.16 16.95 -3.78
C ARG A 91 5.23 15.88 -3.53
N LEU A 92 6.15 15.61 -4.48
CA LEU A 92 7.11 14.50 -4.36
C LEU A 92 8.55 14.98 -4.37
N LYS A 93 9.35 14.44 -3.46
CA LYS A 93 10.81 14.57 -3.45
C LYS A 93 11.46 13.20 -3.64
N LEU A 94 12.49 13.16 -4.47
CA LEU A 94 13.40 12.03 -4.63
C LEU A 94 14.44 12.10 -3.52
N VAL A 95 14.76 10.96 -2.95
CA VAL A 95 15.84 10.76 -1.98
C VAL A 95 16.80 9.76 -2.59
N THR A 96 18.01 10.20 -2.90
CA THR A 96 19.09 9.36 -3.44
C THR A 96 20.22 9.27 -2.44
N ARG A 97 21.05 8.24 -2.59
CA ARG A 97 22.30 8.15 -1.87
C ARG A 97 23.32 9.15 -2.45
N ARG A 98 23.81 10.07 -1.63
CA ARG A 98 24.66 11.21 -2.03
C ARG A 98 26.01 10.77 -2.62
N ASP A 99 26.56 9.71 -2.06
CA ASP A 99 27.82 9.08 -2.45
C ASP A 99 27.63 7.97 -3.51
N GLY A 100 26.41 7.76 -4.02
CA GLY A 100 26.12 6.65 -4.94
C GLY A 100 26.99 6.64 -6.20
N GLU A 101 27.26 7.81 -6.79
CA GLU A 101 28.18 7.93 -7.93
C GLU A 101 29.65 7.76 -7.51
N ALA A 102 30.05 8.36 -6.40
CA ALA A 102 31.42 8.29 -5.87
C ALA A 102 31.81 6.85 -5.50
N GLU A 103 30.89 6.09 -4.92
CA GLU A 103 31.04 4.66 -4.62
C GLU A 103 30.82 3.75 -5.83
N ARG A 104 30.53 4.32 -7.01
CA ARG A 104 30.31 3.59 -8.28
C ARG A 104 29.21 2.53 -8.14
N LEU A 105 28.14 2.84 -7.41
CA LEU A 105 26.97 1.97 -7.34
C LEU A 105 26.38 1.79 -8.75
N THR A 106 25.83 0.61 -9.02
CA THR A 106 25.20 0.33 -10.31
C THR A 106 24.01 1.27 -10.51
N ILE A 107 23.94 1.90 -11.69
CA ILE A 107 22.77 2.66 -12.11
C ILE A 107 21.62 1.68 -12.32
N ARG A 108 20.52 1.87 -11.59
CA ARG A 108 19.36 0.97 -11.61
C ARG A 108 18.10 1.65 -12.08
N TYR A 109 18.00 2.96 -11.86
CA TYR A 109 16.82 3.75 -12.16
C TYR A 109 17.21 5.04 -12.87
N ALA A 110 16.23 5.65 -13.53
CA ALA A 110 16.33 6.99 -14.08
C ALA A 110 15.13 7.84 -13.66
N LEU A 111 15.40 9.11 -13.39
CA LEU A 111 14.41 10.15 -13.15
C LEU A 111 13.98 10.77 -14.49
N HIS A 112 12.72 10.55 -14.86
CA HIS A 112 12.09 11.08 -16.04
C HIS A 112 11.26 12.31 -15.71
N ARG A 113 11.65 13.48 -16.25
CA ARG A 113 10.90 14.73 -16.11
C ARG A 113 10.45 15.21 -17.47
N LEU A 114 9.25 15.79 -17.54
CA LEU A 114 8.71 16.29 -18.80
C LEU A 114 9.63 17.39 -19.35
N GLY A 115 10.14 17.19 -20.57
CA GLY A 115 11.02 18.15 -21.25
C GLY A 115 12.50 18.09 -20.85
N HIS A 116 12.92 17.10 -20.06
CA HIS A 116 14.32 16.87 -19.69
C HIS A 116 14.77 15.47 -20.11
N GLU A 117 16.07 15.33 -20.37
CA GLU A 117 16.65 13.99 -20.55
C GLU A 117 16.57 13.18 -19.24
N PRO A 118 16.41 11.85 -19.32
CA PRO A 118 16.38 11.00 -18.13
C PRO A 118 17.68 11.10 -17.35
N GLU A 119 17.58 11.41 -16.07
CA GLU A 119 18.72 11.55 -15.16
C GLU A 119 19.00 10.22 -14.45
N PRO A 120 20.20 9.62 -14.58
CA PRO A 120 20.50 8.32 -13.99
C PRO A 120 20.58 8.39 -12.45
N ILE A 121 20.14 7.33 -11.79
CA ILE A 121 20.19 7.17 -10.34
C ILE A 121 21.00 5.92 -10.00
N ALA A 122 22.08 6.13 -9.24
CA ALA A 122 22.94 5.08 -8.73
C ALA A 122 22.33 4.40 -7.49
N GLY A 123 22.28 3.07 -7.48
CA GLY A 123 21.81 2.29 -6.33
C GLY A 123 20.30 2.32 -6.11
N GLU A 124 19.89 2.21 -4.84
CA GLU A 124 18.49 2.30 -4.41
C GLU A 124 18.11 3.76 -4.16
N CYS A 125 16.84 4.09 -4.34
CA CYS A 125 16.33 5.43 -4.04
C CYS A 125 14.95 5.35 -3.40
N ALA A 126 14.59 6.38 -2.65
CA ALA A 126 13.28 6.52 -2.05
C ALA A 126 12.57 7.76 -2.60
N VAL A 127 11.25 7.74 -2.62
CA VAL A 127 10.41 8.92 -2.87
C VAL A 127 9.60 9.17 -1.63
N VAL A 128 9.44 10.44 -1.28
CA VAL A 128 8.64 10.89 -0.13
C VAL A 128 7.62 11.93 -0.58
N ALA A 129 6.47 11.94 0.08
CA ALA A 129 5.48 13.00 -0.09
C ALA A 129 5.81 14.20 0.80
N VAL A 130 5.59 15.41 0.30
CA VAL A 130 5.78 16.67 1.03
C VAL A 130 4.55 17.56 0.95
N GLY A 131 4.25 18.24 2.05
CA GLY A 131 3.23 19.27 2.15
C GLY A 131 3.70 20.64 1.64
N ALA A 132 2.79 21.62 1.67
CA ALA A 132 3.08 23.00 1.23
C ALA A 132 4.19 23.66 2.06
N GLU A 133 4.25 23.36 3.36
CA GLU A 133 5.26 23.86 4.31
C GLU A 133 6.57 23.07 4.27
N GLY A 134 6.72 22.11 3.35
CA GLY A 134 7.91 21.28 3.24
C GLY A 134 7.98 20.11 4.24
N CYS A 135 6.99 19.96 5.13
CA CYS A 135 6.86 18.81 6.02
C CYS A 135 6.69 17.53 5.21
N LEU A 136 7.34 16.46 5.67
CA LEU A 136 7.18 15.13 5.12
C LEU A 136 5.81 14.56 5.50
N LEU A 137 5.17 13.89 4.54
CA LEU A 137 3.82 13.34 4.65
C LEU A 137 3.82 11.85 4.34
N ASP A 138 2.84 11.14 4.90
CA ASP A 138 2.57 9.76 4.56
C ASP A 138 2.26 9.57 3.07
N MET A 139 2.92 8.61 2.43
CA MET A 139 2.64 8.25 1.03
C MET A 139 1.46 7.29 0.92
N GLY A 140 0.45 7.73 0.18
CA GLY A 140 -0.64 6.88 -0.26
C GLY A 140 -0.33 6.11 -1.55
N ARG A 141 -1.23 5.20 -1.92
CA ARG A 141 -1.16 4.47 -3.21
C ARG A 141 -1.14 5.40 -4.43
N HIS A 142 -1.81 6.55 -4.35
CA HIS A 142 -1.79 7.55 -5.41
C HIS A 142 -0.40 8.18 -5.58
N ASP A 143 0.28 8.47 -4.47
CA ASP A 143 1.63 9.03 -4.47
C ASP A 143 2.64 8.02 -5.00
N LEU A 144 2.51 6.74 -4.63
CA LEU A 144 3.31 5.65 -5.20
C LEU A 144 3.14 5.55 -6.72
N ALA A 145 1.89 5.56 -7.19
CA ALA A 145 1.60 5.51 -8.63
C ALA A 145 2.16 6.73 -9.37
N ALA A 146 2.13 7.91 -8.75
CA ALA A 146 2.75 9.11 -9.29
C ALA A 146 4.29 8.97 -9.33
N ALA A 147 4.92 8.52 -8.24
CA ALA A 147 6.36 8.30 -8.16
C ALA A 147 6.87 7.34 -9.24
N ALA A 148 6.15 6.23 -9.48
CA ALA A 148 6.48 5.24 -10.51
C ALA A 148 6.39 5.78 -11.95
N ARG A 149 5.78 6.95 -12.18
CA ARG A 149 5.81 7.60 -13.51
C ARG A 149 7.11 8.35 -13.77
N TYR A 150 7.72 8.87 -12.70
CA TYR A 150 8.98 9.61 -12.73
C TYR A 150 10.19 8.68 -12.63
N ILE A 151 10.16 7.69 -11.74
CA ILE A 151 11.29 6.79 -11.52
C ILE A 151 11.06 5.48 -12.29
N ARG A 152 11.96 5.17 -13.23
CA ARG A 152 11.86 3.96 -14.07
C ARG A 152 13.16 3.17 -14.05
N PRO A 153 13.12 1.82 -14.10
CA PRO A 153 14.31 1.01 -14.30
C PRO A 153 15.02 1.38 -15.61
N VAL A 154 16.36 1.32 -15.62
CA VAL A 154 17.19 1.47 -16.82
C VAL A 154 17.46 0.14 -17.52
#